data_AF-A0A7Z9QMZ8-F1
#
_entry.id   AF-A0A7Z9QMZ8-F1
#
_cell.length_a   1.000
_cell.length_b   1.000
_cell.length_c   1.000
_cell.angle_alpha   90.00
_cell.angle_beta   90.00
_cell.angle_gamma   90.00
#
_symmetry.space_group_name_H-M   'P 1'
#
loop_
_entity.id
_entity.type
_entity.pdbx_description
1 polymer ?
#
loop_
_entity_poly.entity_id
_entity_poly.type
_entity_poly.pdbx_seq_one_letter_code
_entity_poly.pdbx_strand_id
1 'polypeptide(L)' 'MGIRLRLRRAFFALFYVLLATLSLMSAAGCNDSENSQQKQACGNGGEPCEAVRGCTDPTALNYNASATEDDGNCT' A
#
# COMPACT_ATOMS: atom_id res chain seq x y z
N MET A 1 26.13 3.39 -43.83
CA MET A 1 26.14 2.78 -42.48
C MET A 1 25.14 3.42 -41.48
N GLY A 2 24.12 4.19 -41.89
CA GLY A 2 23.23 4.90 -40.94
C GLY A 2 21.87 4.23 -40.66
N ILE A 3 21.29 3.58 -41.68
CA ILE A 3 19.91 3.08 -41.64
C ILE A 3 19.79 1.82 -40.77
N ARG A 4 20.79 0.93 -40.80
CA ARG A 4 20.84 -0.29 -39.98
C ARG A 4 20.92 0.01 -38.48
N LEU A 5 21.62 1.08 -38.09
CA LEU A 5 21.71 1.51 -36.69
C LEU A 5 20.43 2.20 -36.22
N ARG A 6 19.78 2.96 -37.10
CA ARG A 6 18.47 3.58 -36.83
C ARG A 6 17.36 2.53 -36.67
N LEU A 7 17.35 1.49 -37.51
CA LEU A 7 16.37 0.39 -37.40
C LEU A 7 16.57 -0.44 -36.14
N ARG A 8 17.82 -0.72 -35.74
CA ARG A 8 18.12 -1.40 -34.47
C ARG A 8 17.68 -0.57 -33.27
N ARG A 9 17.98 0.74 -33.25
CA ARG A 9 17.54 1.63 -32.16
C ARG A 9 16.02 1.75 -32.08
N ALA A 10 15.33 1.83 -33.22
CA ALA A 10 13.88 1.83 -33.27
C ALA A 10 13.29 0.51 -32.75
N PHE A 11 13.89 -0.62 -33.12
CA PHE A 11 13.46 -1.93 -32.63
C PHE A 11 13.63 -2.08 -31.12
N PHE A 12 14.78 -1.70 -30.57
CA PHE A 12 15.02 -1.71 -29.13
C PHE A 12 14.10 -0.74 -28.38
N ALA A 13 13.81 0.44 -28.95
CA ALA A 13 12.89 1.40 -28.35
C ALA A 13 11.45 0.84 -28.31
N LEU A 14 10.98 0.23 -29.39
CA LEU A 14 9.64 -0.38 -29.44
C LEU A 14 9.52 -1.57 -28.50
N PHE A 15 10.55 -2.42 -28.43
CA PHE A 15 10.59 -3.54 -27.49
C PHE A 15 10.57 -3.08 -26.04
N TYR A 16 11.38 -2.07 -25.71
CA TYR A 16 11.44 -1.50 -24.36
C TYR A 16 10.12 -0.83 -23.96
N VAL A 17 9.46 -0.09 -24.86
CA VAL A 17 8.14 0.51 -24.61
C VAL A 17 7.09 -0.57 -24.37
N LEU A 18 7.10 -1.65 -25.16
CA LEU A 18 6.17 -2.77 -25.00
C LEU A 18 6.34 -3.47 -23.64
N LEU A 19 7.59 -3.73 -23.23
CA LEU A 19 7.90 -4.28 -21.91
C LEU A 19 7.48 -3.34 -20.77
N ALA A 20 7.77 -2.04 -20.89
CA ALA A 20 7.42 -1.05 -19.87
C ALA A 20 5.90 -0.93 -19.70
N THR A 21 5.14 -0.98 -20.79
CA THR A 21 3.67 -0.96 -20.74
C THR A 21 3.07 -2.25 -20.19
N LEU A 22 3.73 -3.39 -20.37
CA LEU A 22 3.31 -4.67 -19.79
C LEU A 22 3.48 -4.67 -18.26
N SER A 23 4.50 -3.98 -17.74
CA SER A 23 4.73 -3.80 -16.29
C SER A 23 3.74 -2.84 -15.62
N LEU A 24 3.04 -2.01 -16.39
CA LEU A 24 2.08 -1.01 -15.88
C LEU A 24 0.64 -1.56 -15.73
N MET A 25 0.38 -2.82 -16.12
CA MET A 25 -0.96 -3.43 -15.97
C MET A 25 -1.28 -3.84 -14.51
N SER A 26 -0.36 -3.68 -13.56
CA SER A 26 -0.53 -4.15 -12.17
C SER A 26 -1.00 -3.10 -11.17
N ALA A 27 -1.59 -1.99 -11.63
CA ALA A 27 -2.08 -0.93 -10.74
C ALA A 27 -3.60 -0.68 -10.86
N ALA A 28 -4.38 -1.75 -11.09
CA ALA A 28 -5.78 -1.72 -10.68
C ALA A 28 -5.82 -1.93 -9.15
N GLY A 29 -6.56 -1.06 -8.47
CA GLY A 29 -6.63 -0.99 -7.00
C GLY A 29 -6.99 -2.30 -6.31
N CYS A 30 -6.87 -2.26 -4.98
CA CYS A 30 -7.00 -3.41 -4.09
C CYS A 30 -8.25 -4.26 -4.40
N ASN A 31 -8.02 -5.53 -4.74
CA ASN A 31 -9.01 -6.59 -4.77
C ASN A 31 -8.82 -7.42 -3.49
N ASP A 32 -9.74 -7.31 -2.53
CA ASP A 32 -9.57 -7.97 -1.23
C ASP A 32 -10.36 -9.28 -1.22
N SER A 33 -9.75 -10.33 -1.75
CA SER A 33 -10.07 -11.71 -1.39
C SER A 33 -8.87 -12.26 -0.62
N GLU A 34 -9.09 -12.60 0.65
CA GLU A 34 -8.11 -13.16 1.60
C GLU A 34 -7.06 -12.21 2.20
N ASN A 35 -7.47 -11.05 2.72
CA ASN A 35 -6.77 -10.54 3.89
C ASN A 35 -7.72 -9.86 4.87
N SER A 36 -7.95 -10.50 6.02
CA SER A 36 -8.69 -9.99 7.18
C SER A 36 -8.07 -8.74 7.81
N GLN A 37 -7.00 -8.18 7.24
CA GLN A 37 -6.48 -6.86 7.57
C GLN A 37 -7.26 -5.71 6.90
N GLN A 38 -8.14 -5.98 5.94
CA GLN A 38 -8.99 -4.94 5.34
C GLN A 38 -10.22 -4.64 6.20
N LYS A 39 -10.03 -4.50 7.52
CA LYS A 39 -11.07 -4.06 8.44
C LYS A 39 -10.99 -2.55 8.62
N GLN A 40 -12.00 -1.91 8.02
CA GLN A 40 -12.54 -0.58 8.31
C GLN A 40 -11.79 0.66 7.82
N ALA A 41 -12.53 1.46 7.03
CA ALA A 41 -12.41 2.91 7.07
C ALA A 41 -12.88 3.43 8.44
N CYS A 42 -12.02 4.19 9.13
CA CYS A 42 -12.41 5.09 10.23
C CYS A 42 -11.86 6.48 9.93
N GLY A 43 -12.74 7.41 9.54
CA GLY A 43 -12.42 8.82 9.31
C GLY A 43 -12.64 9.28 7.87
N ASN A 44 -13.42 10.35 7.72
CA ASN A 44 -13.66 11.04 6.44
C ASN A 44 -12.35 11.66 5.92
N GLY A 45 -11.69 11.04 4.94
CA GLY A 45 -10.57 11.72 4.26
C GLY A 45 -9.51 10.85 3.57
N GLY A 46 -9.54 9.51 3.71
CA GLY A 46 -8.54 8.66 3.04
C GLY A 46 -7.16 8.69 3.69
N GLU A 47 -7.08 9.04 4.98
CA GLU A 47 -5.89 8.81 5.78
C GLU A 47 -5.89 7.35 6.27
N PRO A 48 -4.74 6.64 6.25
CA PRO A 48 -4.66 5.33 6.88
C PRO A 48 -5.03 5.50 8.35
N CYS A 49 -5.98 4.69 8.83
CA CYS A 49 -6.25 4.59 10.25
C CYS A 49 -5.01 3.98 10.91
N GLU A 50 -4.04 4.81 11.26
CA GLU A 50 -2.99 4.41 12.19
C GLU A 50 -3.70 4.02 13.48
N ALA A 51 -3.65 2.73 13.82
CA ALA A 51 -4.13 2.27 15.10
C ALA A 51 -3.35 3.02 16.18
N VAL A 52 -4.05 3.82 16.98
CA VAL A 52 -3.43 4.49 18.13
C VAL A 52 -3.15 3.39 19.16
N ARG A 53 -1.88 3.03 19.30
CA ARG A 53 -1.45 2.00 20.24
C ARG A 53 -1.35 2.55 21.66
N GLY A 54 -1.91 1.82 22.61
CA GLY A 54 -1.84 2.13 24.04
C GLY A 54 -2.79 1.24 24.84
N CYS A 55 -2.77 1.32 26.17
CA CYS A 55 -3.61 0.44 26.99
C CYS A 55 -5.10 0.74 26.82
N THR A 56 -5.88 -0.28 26.47
CA THR A 56 -7.33 -0.17 26.26
C THR A 56 -8.17 -0.55 27.49
N ASP A 57 -7.52 -1.07 28.54
CA ASP A 57 -8.17 -1.46 29.79
C ASP A 57 -8.45 -0.24 30.68
N PRO A 58 -9.72 0.12 30.96
CA PRO A 58 -10.07 1.27 31.80
C PRO A 58 -9.72 1.08 33.29
N THR A 59 -9.34 -0.13 33.69
CA THR A 59 -8.91 -0.43 35.06
C THR A 59 -7.40 -0.36 35.25
N ALA A 60 -6.63 -0.27 34.15
CA ALA A 60 -5.17 -0.12 34.21
C ALA A 60 -4.77 1.33 34.57
N LEU A 61 -3.65 1.46 35.28
CA LEU A 61 -3.08 2.76 35.67
C LEU A 61 -2.63 3.60 34.47
N ASN A 62 -2.30 2.94 33.36
CA ASN A 62 -1.83 3.55 32.12
C ASN A 62 -2.90 3.53 31.01
N TYR A 63 -4.18 3.44 31.35
CA TYR A 63 -5.29 3.54 30.40
C TYR A 63 -5.16 4.78 29.48
N ASN A 64 -5.30 4.56 28.16
CA ASN A 64 -5.31 5.61 27.16
C ASN A 64 -6.64 5.61 26.39
N ALA A 65 -7.48 6.60 26.65
CA ALA A 65 -8.80 6.72 26.01
C ALA A 65 -8.75 6.94 24.48
N SER A 66 -7.61 7.39 23.97
CA SER A 66 -7.39 7.54 22.52
C SER A 66 -6.88 6.25 21.88
N ALA A 67 -6.49 5.24 22.66
CA ALA A 67 -5.98 3.99 22.13
C ALA A 67 -7.10 3.18 21.46
N THR A 68 -6.88 2.79 20.21
CA THR A 68 -7.78 1.95 19.42
C THR A 68 -7.27 0.52 19.33
N GLU A 69 -6.02 0.26 19.71
CA GLU A 69 -5.40 -1.06 19.77
C GLU A 69 -4.52 -1.18 21.02
N ASP A 70 -4.66 -2.29 21.73
CA ASP A 70 -3.88 -2.57 22.93
C ASP A 70 -2.40 -2.80 22.60
N ASP A 71 -1.49 -2.16 23.33
CA ASP A 71 -0.04 -2.29 23.12
C ASP A 71 0.58 -3.42 23.96
N GLY A 72 -0.22 -4.14 24.76
CA GLY A 72 0.23 -5.23 25.63
C GLY A 72 1.02 -4.77 26.86
N ASN A 73 1.02 -3.47 27.17
CA ASN A 73 1.77 -2.89 28.29
C ASN A 73 0.84 -2.35 29.40
N CYS A 74 -0.42 -2.79 29.48
CA CYS A 74 -1.34 -2.44 30.56
C CYS A 74 -0.82 -2.89 31.94
N THR A 75 -0.82 -1.99 32.93
CA THR A 75 -0.36 -2.23 34.30
C THR A 75 -1.27 -1.61 35.34
#